data_AF-A0A2P6Q7J0-F1
#
_entry.id   AF-A0A2P6Q7J0-F1
#
_cell.length_a   1.000
_cell.length_b   1.000
_cell.length_c   1.000
_cell.angle_alpha   90.00
_cell.angle_beta   90.00
_cell.angle_gamma   90.00
#
_symmetry.space_group_name_H-M   'P 1'
#
loop_
_entity.id
_entity.type
_entity.pdbx_description
1 polymer ?
#
loop_
_entity_poly.entity_id
_entity_poly.type
_entity_poly.pdbx_seq_one_letter_code
_entity_poly.pdbx_strand_id
1 'polypeptide(L)'
;MEKLPSQEATAKVSSIFIYPVKSCRGISVSEAPITPTAYTQRVEPKLACVEVQLPNEAFLEGWEHTSSSFLVLKAPGMDVLKISMSPPQEIADRVSIWEWSGAALDEGADASKWF
;
A
#
# COMPACT_ATOMS: atom_id res chain seq x y z
N MET A 1 -35.98 -5.37 31.78
CA MET A 1 -34.97 -4.82 30.85
C MET A 1 -33.84 -5.82 30.82
N GLU A 2 -33.88 -6.77 29.88
CA GLU A 2 -32.87 -7.82 29.77
C GLU A 2 -31.56 -7.21 29.28
N LYS A 3 -30.50 -7.43 30.08
CA LYS A 3 -29.14 -7.00 29.76
C LYS A 3 -28.62 -7.95 28.69
N LEU A 4 -28.45 -7.46 27.45
CA LEU A 4 -27.83 -8.26 26.40
C LEU A 4 -26.45 -8.74 26.88
N PRO A 5 -26.08 -10.00 26.64
CA PRO A 5 -24.81 -10.56 27.08
C PRO A 5 -23.66 -9.73 26.48
N SER A 6 -22.75 -9.28 27.33
CA SER A 6 -21.52 -8.63 26.89
C SER A 6 -20.69 -9.66 26.14
N GLN A 7 -20.57 -9.51 24.81
CA GLN A 7 -19.63 -10.31 24.04
C GLN A 7 -18.21 -9.93 24.46
N GLU A 8 -17.50 -10.89 25.06
CA GLU A 8 -16.07 -10.74 25.33
C GLU A 8 -15.29 -10.82 24.02
N ALA A 9 -14.30 -9.93 23.86
CA ALA A 9 -13.43 -9.94 22.69
C ALA A 9 -12.58 -11.22 22.68
N THR A 10 -12.68 -12.01 21.62
CA THR A 10 -11.95 -13.28 21.46
C THR A 10 -10.50 -13.09 21.01
N ALA A 11 -10.16 -11.91 20.50
CA ALA A 11 -8.81 -11.53 20.09
C ALA A 11 -8.62 -10.01 20.16
N LYS A 12 -7.36 -9.59 20.20
CA LYS A 12 -6.97 -8.18 20.12
C LYS A 12 -6.07 -7.97 18.91
N VAL A 13 -6.38 -6.96 18.10
CA VAL A 13 -5.50 -6.50 17.02
C VAL A 13 -4.23 -5.93 17.65
N SER A 14 -3.08 -6.55 17.36
CA SER A 14 -1.78 -6.08 17.85
C SER A 14 -1.17 -4.99 16.96
N SER A 15 -1.45 -5.02 15.66
CA SER A 15 -0.89 -4.11 14.67
C SER A 15 -1.63 -4.23 13.34
N ILE A 16 -1.66 -3.14 12.56
CA ILE A 16 -2.21 -3.08 11.21
C ILE A 16 -1.11 -2.57 10.27
N PHE A 17 -1.01 -3.17 9.08
CA PHE A 17 -0.04 -2.78 8.06
C PHE A 17 -0.70 -2.66 6.69
N ILE A 18 -0.36 -1.60 5.95
CA ILE A 18 -0.80 -1.36 4.57
C ILE A 18 0.37 -1.61 3.61
N TYR A 19 0.12 -2.30 2.50
CA TYR A 19 1.12 -2.66 1.49
C TYR A 19 0.74 -2.08 0.12
N PRO A 20 1.05 -0.80 -0.14
CA PRO A 20 0.72 -0.19 -1.43
C PRO A 20 1.60 -0.74 -2.56
N VAL A 21 2.80 -1.25 -2.25
CA VAL A 21 3.71 -1.88 -3.21
C VAL A 21 3.96 -3.33 -2.83
N LYS A 22 3.75 -4.23 -3.80
CA LYS A 22 3.97 -5.67 -3.61
C LYS A 22 5.42 -5.97 -3.23
N SER A 23 5.60 -6.87 -2.28
CA SER A 23 6.92 -7.33 -1.79
C SER A 23 7.79 -6.27 -1.09
N CYS A 24 7.27 -5.04 -0.92
CA CYS A 24 7.93 -4.00 -0.12
C CYS A 24 7.45 -4.01 1.33
N ARG A 25 8.07 -3.17 2.17
CA ARG A 25 7.77 -3.09 3.61
C ARG A 25 6.38 -2.49 3.83
N GLY A 26 5.64 -3.07 4.78
CA GLY A 26 4.33 -2.55 5.16
C GLY A 26 4.41 -1.25 5.96
N ILE A 27 3.46 -0.35 5.73
CA ILE A 27 3.30 0.89 6.48
C ILE A 27 2.45 0.60 7.71
N SER A 28 3.00 0.84 8.89
CA SER A 28 2.28 0.64 10.17
C SER A 28 1.26 1.74 10.38
N VAL A 29 0.01 1.38 10.68
CA VAL A 29 -1.08 2.32 10.98
C VAL A 29 -1.84 1.89 12.22
N SER A 30 -2.49 2.84 12.91
CA SER A 30 -3.35 2.56 14.07
C SER A 30 -4.74 2.07 13.67
N GLU A 31 -5.20 2.46 12.50
CA GLU A 31 -6.51 2.15 11.94
C GLU A 31 -6.45 2.19 10.41
N ALA A 32 -7.39 1.52 9.75
CA ALA A 32 -7.55 1.55 8.31
C ALA A 32 -9.01 1.21 7.94
N PRO A 33 -9.60 1.84 6.92
CA PRO A 33 -10.92 1.47 6.43
C PRO A 33 -10.90 0.05 5.85
N ILE A 34 -11.97 -0.71 6.12
CA ILE A 34 -12.13 -2.06 5.60
C ILE A 34 -12.96 -2.02 4.31
N THR A 35 -12.34 -2.29 3.16
CA THR A 35 -13.00 -2.49 1.86
C THR A 35 -13.12 -3.98 1.49
N PRO A 36 -13.98 -4.38 0.52
CA PRO A 36 -14.08 -5.78 0.08
C PRO A 36 -12.81 -6.35 -0.57
N THR A 37 -11.88 -5.50 -1.00
CA THR A 37 -10.70 -5.90 -1.77
C THR A 37 -9.49 -6.16 -0.86
N ALA A 38 -9.31 -7.45 -0.56
CA ALA A 38 -8.11 -8.14 -0.09
C ALA A 38 -7.53 -7.79 1.30
N TYR A 39 -7.66 -8.74 2.22
CA TYR A 39 -6.91 -8.85 3.48
C TYR A 39 -5.99 -10.06 3.43
N THR A 40 -4.77 -9.91 3.94
CA THR A 40 -3.87 -11.05 4.13
C THR A 40 -3.23 -10.96 5.52
N GLN A 41 -3.12 -12.10 6.21
CA GLN A 41 -2.31 -12.19 7.42
C GLN A 41 -0.87 -12.51 7.01
N ARG A 42 0.06 -11.62 7.31
CA ARG A 42 1.50 -11.87 7.14
C ARG A 42 2.12 -12.21 8.50
N VAL A 43 2.92 -13.27 8.54
CA VAL A 43 3.64 -13.69 9.75
C VAL A 43 4.73 -12.68 10.11
N GLU A 44 5.45 -12.16 9.10
CA GLU A 44 6.56 -11.21 9.30
C GLU A 44 6.48 -10.00 8.36
N PRO A 45 5.80 -8.92 8.79
CA PRO A 45 5.52 -7.75 7.93
C PRO A 45 6.74 -6.86 7.61
N LYS A 46 7.85 -7.01 8.35
CA LYS A 46 8.97 -6.05 8.36
C LYS A 46 10.20 -6.44 7.54
N LEU A 47 10.20 -7.59 6.86
CA LEU A 47 11.42 -8.17 6.27
C LEU A 47 11.88 -7.56 4.94
N ALA A 48 11.13 -6.64 4.34
CA ALA A 48 11.54 -6.03 3.07
C ALA A 48 12.50 -4.84 3.29
N CYS A 49 13.57 -4.77 2.50
CA CYS A 49 14.57 -3.70 2.55
C CYS A 49 14.06 -2.37 1.97
N VAL A 50 13.05 -2.43 1.09
CA VAL A 50 12.42 -1.25 0.49
C VAL A 50 11.36 -0.71 1.44
N GLU A 51 11.62 0.47 1.99
CA GLU A 51 10.65 1.23 2.77
C GLU A 51 9.72 2.01 1.85
N VAL A 52 8.44 2.04 2.22
CA VAL A 52 7.40 2.73 1.48
C VAL A 52 6.79 3.80 2.37
N GLN A 53 6.56 4.99 1.82
CA GLN A 53 5.92 6.10 2.52
C GLN A 53 4.80 6.67 1.65
N LEU A 54 3.69 7.01 2.31
CA LEU A 54 2.55 7.72 1.74
C LEU A 54 2.27 8.96 2.61
N PRO A 55 1.56 9.97 2.09
CA PRO A 55 1.02 11.05 2.91
C PRO A 55 0.16 10.48 4.05
N ASN A 56 0.22 11.08 5.24
CA ASN A 56 -0.50 10.57 6.42
C ASN A 56 -2.02 10.57 6.20
N GLU A 57 -2.49 11.59 5.50
CA GLU A 57 -3.88 11.78 5.10
C GLU A 57 -4.39 10.70 4.14
N ALA A 58 -3.51 9.98 3.44
CA ALA A 58 -3.88 8.91 2.51
C ALA A 58 -4.56 7.70 3.18
N PHE A 59 -4.50 7.62 4.51
CA PHE A 59 -5.15 6.57 5.30
C PHE A 59 -6.51 6.97 5.85
N LEU A 60 -6.94 8.23 5.64
CA LEU A 60 -8.23 8.73 6.08
C LEU A 60 -9.33 8.37 5.07
N GLU A 61 -10.53 8.11 5.59
CA GLU A 61 -11.70 7.87 4.75
C GLU A 61 -12.03 9.11 3.91
N GLY A 62 -12.31 8.91 2.62
CA GLY A 62 -12.65 9.98 1.68
C GLY A 62 -11.47 10.84 1.22
N TRP A 63 -10.24 10.45 1.50
CA TRP A 63 -9.07 11.16 0.99
C TRP A 63 -8.93 11.03 -0.54
N GLU A 64 -8.59 12.14 -1.19
CA GLU A 64 -8.24 12.20 -2.61
C GLU A 64 -6.81 12.72 -2.78
N HIS A 65 -6.10 12.16 -3.76
CA HIS A 65 -4.74 12.57 -4.06
C HIS A 65 -4.72 13.98 -4.67
N THR A 66 -3.63 14.70 -4.42
CA THR A 66 -3.34 16.00 -5.03
C THR A 66 -2.18 15.87 -6.03
N SER A 67 -1.94 16.91 -6.81
CA SER A 67 -0.74 17.00 -7.67
C SER A 67 0.59 16.96 -6.91
N SER A 68 0.55 17.21 -5.58
CA SER A 68 1.70 17.11 -4.68
C SER A 68 1.73 15.81 -3.86
N SER A 69 0.83 14.86 -4.13
CA SER A 69 0.81 13.57 -3.43
C SER A 69 1.75 12.59 -4.12
N PHE A 70 2.68 12.02 -3.35
CA PHE A 70 3.69 11.08 -3.86
C PHE A 70 3.74 9.81 -3.02
N LEU A 71 3.93 8.68 -3.69
CA LEU A 71 4.45 7.46 -3.11
C LEU A 71 5.98 7.55 -3.11
N VAL A 72 6.60 7.37 -1.94
CA VAL A 72 8.06 7.49 -1.80
C VAL A 72 8.66 6.15 -1.46
N LEU A 73 9.64 5.71 -2.25
CA LEU A 73 10.40 4.48 -2.03
C LEU A 73 11.83 4.79 -1.60
N LYS A 74 12.31 4.07 -0.59
CA LYS A 74 13.67 4.17 -0.07
C LYS A 74 14.27 2.80 0.13
N ALA A 75 15.52 2.63 -0.27
CA ALA A 75 16.27 1.41 -0.05
C ALA A 75 17.74 1.73 0.24
N PRO A 76 18.46 0.90 1.02
CA PRO A 76 19.87 1.14 1.32
C PRO A 76 20.73 1.25 0.06
N GLY A 77 21.49 2.33 -0.06
CA GLY A 77 22.41 2.55 -1.19
C GLY A 77 21.76 3.00 -2.50
N MET A 78 20.47 3.36 -2.47
CA MET A 78 19.71 3.81 -3.64
C MET A 78 19.20 5.23 -3.42
N ASP A 79 19.09 6.00 -4.50
CA ASP A 79 18.46 7.32 -4.46
C ASP A 79 16.99 7.21 -4.05
N VAL A 80 16.40 8.28 -3.52
CA VAL A 80 14.98 8.27 -3.15
C VAL A 80 14.13 8.37 -4.42
N LEU A 81 13.26 7.38 -4.66
CA LEU A 81 12.28 7.44 -5.75
C LEU A 81 10.98 8.07 -5.24
N LYS A 82 10.48 9.05 -5.99
CA LYS A 82 9.16 9.66 -5.78
C LYS A 82 8.29 9.38 -6.99
N ILE A 83 7.20 8.67 -6.77
CA ILE A 83 6.21 8.34 -7.79
C ILE A 83 4.98 9.22 -7.54
N SER A 84 4.55 9.96 -8.57
CA SER A 84 3.35 10.81 -8.47
C SER A 84 2.12 9.94 -8.28
N MET A 85 1.20 10.34 -7.39
CA MET A 85 -0.08 9.65 -7.24
C MET A 85 -1.14 10.14 -8.23
N SER A 86 -0.81 11.13 -9.07
CA SER A 86 -1.66 11.50 -10.21
C SER A 86 -1.61 10.38 -11.25
N PRO A 87 -2.71 10.07 -11.95
CA PRO A 87 -2.72 9.03 -12.97
C PRO A 87 -1.61 9.26 -14.00
N PRO A 88 -0.69 8.29 -14.21
CA PRO A 88 0.32 8.40 -15.25
C PRO A 88 -0.32 8.43 -16.63
N GLN A 89 0.39 9.04 -17.58
CA GLN A 89 -0.11 9.22 -18.95
C GLN A 89 0.11 8.00 -19.83
N GLU A 90 1.06 7.13 -19.45
CA GLU A 90 1.47 5.98 -20.26
C GLU A 90 0.83 4.69 -19.77
N ILE A 91 0.31 3.92 -20.73
CA ILE A 91 -0.29 2.60 -20.51
C ILE A 91 0.60 1.58 -21.21
N ALA A 92 1.05 0.59 -20.46
CA ALA A 92 1.71 -0.59 -20.99
C ALA A 92 0.67 -1.68 -21.29
N ASP A 93 0.49 -2.00 -22.57
CA ASP A 93 -0.35 -3.12 -23.00
C ASP A 93 0.38 -4.46 -22.83
N ARG A 94 -0.39 -5.53 -22.58
CA ARG A 94 0.10 -6.92 -22.50
C ARG A 94 1.11 -7.17 -21.37
N VAL A 95 0.89 -6.54 -20.22
CA VAL A 95 1.61 -6.88 -18.99
C VAL A 95 1.07 -8.19 -18.45
N SER A 96 1.96 -9.11 -18.07
CA SER A 96 1.61 -10.39 -17.45
C SER A 96 2.21 -10.50 -16.05
N ILE A 97 1.36 -10.83 -15.06
CA ILE A 97 1.76 -11.08 -13.67
C ILE A 97 1.13 -12.42 -13.26
N TRP A 98 1.96 -13.45 -13.19
CA TRP A 98 1.49 -14.84 -12.97
C TRP A 98 0.42 -15.20 -14.03
N GLU A 99 -0.75 -15.68 -13.61
CA GLU A 99 -1.85 -16.07 -14.50
C GLU A 99 -2.66 -14.86 -15.04
N TRP A 100 -2.37 -13.64 -14.57
CA TRP A 100 -3.06 -12.44 -15.03
C TRP A 100 -2.32 -11.81 -16.21
N SER A 101 -3.07 -11.36 -17.21
CA SER A 101 -2.56 -10.51 -18.30
C SER A 101 -3.53 -9.37 -18.58
N GLY A 102 -3.01 -8.17 -18.84
CA GLY A 102 -3.83 -6.99 -19.11
C GLY A 102 -3.02 -5.74 -19.39
N ALA A 103 -3.70 -4.60 -19.36
CA ALA A 103 -3.06 -3.29 -19.43
C ALA A 103 -2.66 -2.84 -18.01
N ALA A 104 -1.51 -2.17 -17.89
CA ALA A 104 -1.05 -1.56 -16.65
C ALA A 104 -0.63 -0.11 -16.90
N LEU A 105 -0.65 0.68 -15.84
CA LEU A 105 -0.12 2.04 -15.84
C LEU A 105 1.40 1.99 -15.67
N ASP A 106 2.13 2.71 -16.51
CA ASP A 106 3.59 2.83 -16.42
C ASP A 106 3.97 4.06 -15.58
N GLU A 107 4.67 3.83 -14.48
CA GLU A 107 5.13 4.89 -13.55
C GLU A 107 6.39 5.63 -14.07
N GLY A 108 6.87 5.27 -15.26
CA GLY A 108 7.88 6.00 -16.02
C GLY A 108 9.31 5.48 -15.88
N ALA A 109 10.19 6.08 -16.68
CA ALA A 109 11.57 5.63 -16.83
C ALA A 109 12.40 5.70 -15.53
N ASP A 110 12.09 6.63 -14.63
CA ASP A 110 12.79 6.73 -13.34
C ASP A 110 12.46 5.55 -12.45
N ALA A 111 11.19 5.13 -12.39
CA ALA A 111 10.77 3.92 -11.68
C ALA A 111 11.40 2.66 -12.30
N SER A 112 11.45 2.58 -13.64
CA SER A 112 12.09 1.45 -14.34
C SER A 112 13.60 1.34 -14.11
N LYS A 113 14.30 2.43 -13.82
CA LYS A 113 15.75 2.45 -13.56
C LYS A 113 16.11 2.32 -12.09
N TRP A 114 15.11 2.33 -11.22
CA TRP A 114 15.30 2.34 -9.77
C TRP A 114 15.63 0.95 -9.21
N PHE A 115 16.07 -0.03 -10.01
CA PHE A 115 16.47 -1.34 -9.53
C PHE A 115 17.58 -1.95 -10.39
#